data_AF-A0A8K0E4Q6-F1
#
_entry.id   AF-A0A8K0E4Q6-F1
#
_cell.length_a   1.000
_cell.length_b   1.000
_cell.length_c   1.000
_cell.angle_alpha   90.00
_cell.angle_beta   90.00
_cell.angle_gamma   90.00
#
_symmetry.space_group_name_H-M   'P 1'
#
loop_
_entity.id
_entity.type
_entity.pdbx_description
1 polymer ?
#
loop_
_entity_poly.entity_id
_entity_poly.type
_entity_poly.pdbx_seq_one_letter_code
_entity_poly.pdbx_strand_id
1 'polypeptide(L)'
;MWEVCPLRLTFTSTFMGNNGSSETTECNVFLDEDVDQCDYSDQSSGVSWACVKPKTLPCSSRVDHKVDYDLSHHLNKLCFFLPSEQRHMISSLVTYDEEKGGTFKKTIKGRPGSINVNSTYVPIKVSLRRPPCESGIPTPSAPTTGFWHQDVWTSTVCKNRHFPRREHYFKCLENKELYFMGDSTGRQLYEFLVFSILNTTFSAVDPSITRRAGPHYAVHKASNLTLRFRVHGPPLRTGGINVTHINYLADEISSVRGGPDYVIIITMWAHFTSFHYDIYIQRLRGIRTAILNLLYRKPDTIIVFKTASTRTGVPRLSSDFFSSQMNKIIRKMFANVKITILDVWDLTLSHKNEDIIHPKQVIVRQEVELLLSYICPS
;
A
#
# COMPACT_ATOMS: atom_id res chain seq x y z
N MET A 1 -4.86 15.64 -19.16
CA MET A 1 -4.76 14.16 -19.17
C MET A 1 -5.82 13.49 -18.29
N TRP A 2 -6.12 14.00 -17.09
CA TRP A 2 -7.21 13.47 -16.24
C TRP A 2 -8.61 13.78 -16.78
N GLU A 3 -8.80 14.96 -17.38
CA GLU A 3 -10.08 15.39 -17.95
C GLU A 3 -10.51 14.58 -19.20
N VAL A 4 -9.59 13.85 -19.83
CA VAL A 4 -9.85 13.15 -21.11
C VAL A 4 -10.09 11.65 -20.91
N CYS A 5 -9.61 11.06 -19.80
CA CYS A 5 -9.91 9.68 -19.45
C CYS A 5 -9.79 9.47 -17.93
N PRO A 6 -10.87 9.71 -17.17
CA PRO A 6 -10.85 9.65 -15.71
C PRO A 6 -10.63 8.22 -15.18
N LEU A 7 -10.91 7.19 -16.00
CA LEU A 7 -10.89 5.78 -15.61
C LEU A 7 -9.85 5.00 -16.41
N ARG A 8 -8.68 4.74 -15.81
CA ARG A 8 -7.62 3.93 -16.44
C ARG A 8 -7.83 2.43 -16.31
N LEU A 9 -8.74 2.04 -15.42
CA LEU A 9 -9.12 0.66 -15.15
C LEU A 9 -10.63 0.55 -14.99
N THR A 10 -11.13 -0.55 -15.50
CA THR A 10 -12.51 -0.99 -15.36
C THR A 10 -12.56 -2.19 -14.43
N PHE A 11 -13.62 -2.24 -13.62
CA PHE A 11 -13.88 -3.33 -12.71
C PHE A 11 -15.22 -3.93 -13.06
N THR A 12 -15.43 -5.17 -12.66
CA THR A 12 -16.68 -5.88 -12.88
C THR A 12 -17.09 -6.62 -11.61
N SER A 13 -18.39 -6.86 -11.52
CA SER A 13 -18.98 -7.74 -10.53
C SER A 13 -19.95 -8.67 -11.22
N THR A 14 -19.94 -9.92 -10.78
CA THR A 14 -20.92 -10.94 -11.11
C THR A 14 -22.06 -10.87 -10.10
N PHE A 15 -23.27 -11.03 -10.61
CA PHE A 15 -24.52 -11.14 -9.88
C PHE A 15 -25.06 -12.54 -10.12
N MET A 16 -25.44 -13.27 -9.07
CA MET A 16 -25.90 -14.67 -9.19
C MET A 16 -27.34 -14.82 -8.70
N GLY A 17 -28.21 -15.35 -9.56
CA GLY A 17 -29.58 -15.73 -9.21
C GLY A 17 -29.65 -17.12 -8.57
N ASN A 18 -30.69 -17.36 -7.78
CA ASN A 18 -30.91 -18.65 -7.09
C ASN A 18 -31.09 -19.83 -8.06
N ASN A 19 -31.46 -19.57 -9.31
CA ASN A 19 -31.61 -20.56 -10.39
C ASN A 19 -30.30 -20.84 -11.15
N GLY A 20 -29.16 -20.30 -10.71
CA GLY A 20 -27.88 -20.42 -11.39
C GLY A 20 -27.67 -19.45 -12.57
N SER A 21 -28.63 -18.56 -12.85
CA SER A 21 -28.39 -17.45 -13.78
C SER A 21 -27.31 -16.52 -13.24
N SER A 22 -26.54 -15.91 -14.14
CA SER A 22 -25.55 -14.91 -13.76
C SER A 22 -25.48 -13.78 -14.78
N GLU A 23 -25.23 -12.58 -14.26
CA GLU A 23 -24.98 -11.38 -15.05
C GLU A 23 -23.72 -10.71 -14.53
N THR A 24 -22.80 -10.34 -15.42
CA THR A 24 -21.61 -9.57 -15.05
C THR A 24 -21.76 -8.16 -15.60
N THR A 25 -21.61 -7.17 -14.72
CA THR A 25 -21.74 -5.75 -15.10
C THR A 25 -20.51 -4.96 -14.67
N GLU A 26 -20.32 -3.81 -15.30
CA GLU A 26 -19.25 -2.86 -14.97
C GLU A 26 -19.47 -2.26 -13.58
N CYS A 27 -18.38 -2.08 -12.84
CA CYS A 27 -18.33 -1.35 -11.59
C CYS A 27 -17.19 -0.34 -11.61
N ASN A 28 -17.41 0.81 -11.00
CA ASN A 28 -16.36 1.81 -10.85
C ASN A 28 -16.69 2.83 -9.76
N VAL A 29 -15.77 3.77 -9.56
CA VAL A 29 -15.98 4.95 -8.69
C VAL A 29 -16.92 5.96 -9.38
N PHE A 30 -16.84 6.04 -10.71
CA PHE A 30 -17.70 6.87 -11.55
C PHE A 30 -18.29 6.00 -12.66
N LEU A 31 -19.61 6.03 -12.80
CA LEU A 31 -20.34 5.42 -13.90
C LEU A 31 -21.13 6.51 -14.62
N ASP A 32 -21.54 6.23 -15.86
CA ASP A 32 -22.41 7.13 -16.63
C ASP A 32 -23.73 7.37 -15.90
N GLU A 33 -24.13 8.64 -15.76
CA GLU A 33 -25.33 9.05 -15.03
C GLU A 33 -26.61 8.55 -15.70
N ASP A 34 -26.58 8.30 -17.01
CA ASP A 34 -27.73 7.84 -17.79
C ASP A 34 -28.01 6.32 -17.65
N VAL A 35 -27.20 5.60 -16.88
CA VAL A 35 -27.33 4.15 -16.69
C VAL A 35 -27.89 3.85 -15.30
N ASP A 36 -28.86 2.94 -15.20
CA ASP A 36 -29.36 2.42 -13.91
C ASP A 36 -28.21 1.78 -13.11
N GLN A 37 -28.06 2.16 -11.84
CA GLN A 37 -26.92 1.74 -11.01
C GLN A 37 -27.35 1.08 -9.69
N CYS A 38 -26.50 0.16 -9.23
CA CYS A 38 -26.46 -0.34 -7.87
C CYS A 38 -25.41 0.44 -7.09
N ASP A 39 -25.84 1.25 -6.12
CA ASP A 39 -24.95 2.02 -5.26
C ASP A 39 -24.47 1.19 -4.06
N TYR A 40 -23.14 1.10 -3.91
CA TYR A 40 -22.45 0.45 -2.79
C TYR A 40 -21.53 1.42 -2.04
N SER A 41 -21.75 2.72 -2.22
CA SER A 41 -21.01 3.77 -1.54
C SER A 41 -21.28 3.75 -0.04
N ASP A 42 -20.26 4.10 0.72
CA ASP A 42 -20.34 4.32 2.16
C ASP A 42 -19.62 5.62 2.48
N GLN A 43 -20.43 6.66 2.69
CA GLN A 43 -19.93 8.01 2.93
C GLN A 43 -19.13 8.09 4.23
N SER A 44 -19.47 7.28 5.24
CA SER A 44 -18.79 7.28 6.55
C SER A 44 -17.35 6.78 6.44
N SER A 45 -17.11 5.77 5.60
CA SER A 45 -15.77 5.27 5.28
C SER A 45 -15.08 5.98 4.12
N GLY A 46 -15.71 7.01 3.52
CA GLY A 46 -15.17 7.70 2.34
C GLY A 46 -15.08 6.79 1.11
N VAL A 47 -16.04 5.88 0.94
CA VAL A 47 -16.17 4.97 -0.20
C VAL A 47 -17.16 5.53 -1.19
N SER A 48 -16.74 5.65 -2.45
CA SER A 48 -17.63 5.81 -3.59
C SER A 48 -17.45 4.59 -4.50
N TRP A 49 -18.51 3.82 -4.70
CA TRP A 49 -18.47 2.61 -5.50
C TRP A 49 -19.85 2.22 -6.00
N ALA A 50 -19.99 2.06 -7.31
CA ALA A 50 -21.25 1.63 -7.92
C ALA A 50 -20.98 0.56 -8.98
N CYS A 51 -22.04 -0.18 -9.32
CA CYS A 51 -22.06 -1.07 -10.48
C CYS A 51 -23.28 -0.76 -11.36
N VAL A 52 -23.14 -0.95 -12.66
CA VAL A 52 -24.29 -0.95 -13.58
C VAL A 52 -25.27 -2.04 -13.11
N LYS A 53 -26.55 -1.69 -13.03
CA LYS A 53 -27.58 -2.62 -12.58
C LYS A 53 -27.74 -3.76 -13.59
N PRO A 54 -27.69 -5.04 -13.15
CA PRO A 54 -27.99 -6.16 -14.03
C PRO A 54 -29.43 -6.11 -14.53
N LYS A 55 -29.70 -6.65 -15.73
CA LYS A 55 -31.00 -6.49 -16.40
C LYS A 55 -32.11 -7.24 -15.69
N THR A 56 -31.81 -8.39 -15.09
CA THR A 56 -32.80 -9.30 -14.52
C THR A 56 -32.59 -9.61 -13.04
N LEU A 57 -31.37 -9.38 -12.53
CA LEU A 57 -31.01 -9.68 -11.15
C LEU A 57 -31.10 -8.44 -10.22
N PRO A 58 -31.32 -8.63 -8.90
CA PRO A 58 -31.30 -7.52 -7.95
C PRO A 58 -29.86 -7.11 -7.57
N CYS A 59 -29.68 -5.86 -7.14
CA CYS A 59 -28.37 -5.36 -6.68
C CYS A 59 -27.78 -6.15 -5.50
N SER A 60 -28.62 -6.79 -4.69
CA SER A 60 -28.21 -7.61 -3.55
C SER A 60 -27.58 -8.94 -3.94
N SER A 61 -27.71 -9.39 -5.19
CA SER A 61 -27.13 -10.66 -5.65
C SER A 61 -25.69 -10.54 -6.13
N ARG A 62 -25.04 -9.41 -5.88
CA ARG A 62 -23.61 -9.17 -6.15
C ARG A 62 -22.76 -10.14 -5.33
N VAL A 63 -21.87 -10.89 -5.99
CA VAL A 63 -21.07 -11.94 -5.32
C VAL A 63 -19.59 -11.65 -5.30
N ASP A 64 -19.05 -10.93 -6.27
CA ASP A 64 -17.61 -10.71 -6.36
C ASP A 64 -17.22 -9.30 -6.79
N HIS A 65 -15.93 -9.01 -6.71
CA HIS A 65 -15.28 -7.83 -7.24
C HIS A 65 -14.02 -8.25 -7.98
N LYS A 66 -13.86 -7.79 -9.23
CA LYS A 66 -12.71 -8.13 -10.07
C LYS A 66 -12.27 -6.92 -10.88
N VAL A 67 -10.95 -6.75 -11.06
CA VAL A 67 -10.41 -5.86 -12.10
C VAL A 67 -10.48 -6.55 -13.46
N ASP A 68 -10.99 -5.86 -14.47
CA ASP A 68 -11.07 -6.35 -15.84
C ASP A 68 -9.98 -5.70 -16.70
N TYR A 69 -8.81 -6.34 -16.79
CA TYR A 69 -7.68 -5.79 -17.55
C TYR A 69 -7.93 -5.77 -19.06
N ASP A 70 -8.74 -6.70 -19.58
CA ASP A 70 -9.02 -6.80 -21.01
C ASP A 70 -9.95 -5.66 -21.44
N LEU A 71 -11.04 -5.45 -20.70
CA LEU A 71 -11.94 -4.32 -20.89
C LEU A 71 -11.22 -2.99 -20.66
N SER A 72 -10.39 -2.92 -19.60
CA SER A 72 -9.55 -1.73 -19.35
C SER A 72 -8.66 -1.43 -20.55
N HIS A 73 -8.01 -2.44 -21.15
CA HIS A 73 -7.14 -2.24 -22.29
C HIS A 73 -7.92 -1.78 -23.53
N HIS A 74 -9.12 -2.33 -23.76
CA HIS A 74 -9.99 -1.93 -24.85
C HIS A 74 -10.44 -0.46 -24.73
N LEU A 75 -10.98 -0.07 -23.57
CA LEU A 75 -11.44 1.29 -23.32
C LEU A 75 -10.29 2.32 -23.32
N ASN A 76 -9.12 1.94 -22.79
CA ASN A 76 -7.94 2.79 -22.84
C ASN A 76 -7.53 3.13 -24.29
N LYS A 77 -7.62 2.19 -25.24
CA LYS A 77 -7.31 2.49 -26.65
C LYS A 77 -8.15 3.64 -27.22
N LEU A 78 -9.39 3.80 -26.74
CA LEU A 78 -10.31 4.85 -27.15
C LEU A 78 -9.98 6.21 -26.49
N CYS A 79 -9.34 6.18 -25.33
CA CYS A 79 -9.00 7.36 -24.53
C CYS A 79 -7.64 8.01 -24.85
N PHE A 80 -6.68 7.30 -25.47
CA PHE A 80 -5.29 7.76 -25.61
C PHE A 80 -5.00 8.47 -26.94
N PHE A 81 -5.65 9.61 -27.19
CA PHE A 81 -5.15 10.60 -28.16
C PHE A 81 -4.12 11.50 -27.49
N LEU A 82 -2.91 10.98 -27.26
CA LEU A 82 -1.76 11.85 -26.96
C LEU A 82 -1.46 12.70 -28.21
N PRO A 83 -1.42 14.05 -28.10
CA PRO A 83 -0.88 14.90 -29.16
C PRO A 83 0.52 14.41 -29.57
N SER A 84 0.89 14.65 -30.84
CA SER A 84 2.19 14.25 -31.39
C SER A 84 3.36 14.72 -30.52
N GLU A 85 3.29 15.94 -29.99
CA GLU A 85 4.30 16.50 -29.08
C GLU A 85 4.41 15.71 -27.76
N GLN A 86 3.29 15.33 -27.15
CA GLN A 86 3.30 14.53 -25.92
C GLN A 86 3.81 13.11 -26.17
N ARG A 87 3.45 12.51 -27.32
CA ARG A 87 4.04 11.23 -27.74
C ARG A 87 5.54 11.35 -27.93
N HIS A 88 6.01 12.41 -28.59
CA HIS A 88 7.42 12.65 -28.81
C HIS A 88 8.18 12.86 -27.48
N MET A 89 7.64 13.67 -26.57
CA MET A 89 8.21 13.89 -25.24
C MET A 89 8.26 12.59 -24.43
N ILE A 90 7.19 11.80 -24.40
CA ILE A 90 7.19 10.50 -23.71
C ILE A 90 8.19 9.56 -24.38
N SER A 91 8.21 9.43 -25.71
CA SER A 91 9.16 8.57 -26.41
C SER A 91 10.63 8.99 -26.21
N SER A 92 10.90 10.29 -26.06
CA SER A 92 12.27 10.81 -25.84
C SER A 92 12.72 10.73 -24.37
N LEU A 93 11.79 10.56 -23.43
CA LEU A 93 12.06 10.35 -22.01
C LEU A 93 12.13 8.86 -21.64
N VAL A 94 11.67 7.96 -22.51
CA VAL A 94 11.45 6.55 -22.19
C VAL A 94 12.24 5.68 -23.17
N THR A 95 13.22 4.94 -22.65
CA THR A 95 13.74 3.75 -23.33
C THR A 95 12.72 2.63 -23.13
N TYR A 96 11.63 2.65 -23.92
CA TYR A 96 10.58 1.65 -23.87
C TYR A 96 11.00 0.48 -24.74
N ASP A 97 11.35 -0.63 -24.10
CA ASP A 97 11.48 -1.93 -24.74
C ASP A 97 10.22 -2.73 -24.33
N GLU A 98 9.37 -3.07 -25.31
CA GLU A 98 8.12 -3.80 -25.10
C GLU A 98 8.35 -5.22 -24.57
N GLU A 99 9.49 -5.84 -24.88
CA GLU A 99 9.83 -7.19 -24.45
C GLU A 99 10.54 -7.21 -23.09
N LYS A 100 11.30 -6.16 -22.76
CA LYS A 100 12.11 -6.10 -21.52
C LYS A 100 11.52 -5.26 -20.39
N GLY A 101 10.45 -4.50 -20.67
CA GLY A 101 9.87 -3.55 -19.71
C GLY A 101 10.77 -2.31 -19.56
N GLY A 102 10.40 -1.22 -20.22
CA GLY A 102 11.20 0.01 -20.19
C GLY A 102 11.44 0.58 -18.78
N THR A 103 12.66 1.07 -18.52
CA THR A 103 12.92 1.88 -17.34
C THR A 103 12.66 3.36 -17.66
N PHE A 104 12.03 4.08 -16.72
CA PHE A 104 11.81 5.53 -16.80
C PHE A 104 12.99 6.30 -16.18
N LYS A 105 14.08 5.60 -15.86
CA LYS A 105 15.26 6.17 -15.23
C LYS A 105 16.19 6.68 -16.32
N LYS A 106 16.12 7.98 -16.60
CA LYS A 106 17.07 8.64 -17.52
C LYS A 106 18.43 8.73 -16.84
N THR A 107 19.45 8.13 -17.43
CA THR A 107 20.84 8.38 -17.02
C THR A 107 21.16 9.83 -17.32
N ILE A 108 21.31 10.65 -16.28
CA ILE A 108 21.74 12.04 -16.42
C ILE A 108 23.20 12.00 -16.86
N LYS A 109 23.50 12.57 -18.04
CA LYS A 109 24.88 12.75 -18.50
C LYS A 109 25.50 13.90 -17.71
N GLY A 110 26.35 13.55 -16.75
CA GLY A 110 27.08 14.50 -15.92
C GLY A 110 27.78 13.71 -14.82
N ARG A 111 29.10 13.57 -14.92
CA ARG A 111 29.90 13.17 -13.77
C ARG A 111 30.10 14.43 -12.92
N PRO A 112 29.95 14.41 -11.59
CA PRO A 112 30.80 15.29 -10.81
C PRO A 112 32.24 15.00 -11.24
N GLY A 113 32.95 16.02 -11.75
CA GLY A 113 34.29 15.86 -12.36
C GLY A 113 35.28 15.11 -11.46
N SER A 114 35.04 15.17 -10.15
CA SER A 114 35.55 14.26 -9.13
C SER A 114 34.63 14.33 -7.90
N ILE A 115 34.50 13.22 -7.15
CA ILE A 115 33.97 13.23 -5.78
C ILE A 115 35.16 12.89 -4.88
N ASN A 116 35.66 13.87 -4.13
CA ASN A 116 36.67 13.61 -3.11
C ASN A 116 35.95 13.06 -1.86
N VAL A 117 35.99 11.74 -1.70
CA VAL A 117 35.50 11.07 -0.49
C VAL A 117 36.64 11.06 0.52
N ASN A 118 36.62 11.97 1.48
CA ASN A 118 37.56 11.93 2.59
C ASN A 118 37.18 10.78 3.53
N SER A 119 38.16 9.96 3.91
CA SER A 119 37.93 8.94 4.94
C SER A 119 37.69 9.62 6.30
N THR A 120 36.84 9.02 7.10
CA THR A 120 36.64 9.41 8.49
C THR A 120 36.72 8.17 9.36
N TYR A 121 37.41 8.27 10.49
CA TYR A 121 37.45 7.22 11.51
C TYR A 121 36.21 7.25 12.42
N VAL A 122 35.35 8.27 12.27
CA VAL A 122 34.10 8.39 13.04
C VAL A 122 33.08 7.40 12.48
N PRO A 123 32.59 6.42 13.26
CA PRO A 123 31.57 5.50 12.80
C PRO A 123 30.31 6.26 12.37
N ILE A 124 29.66 5.83 11.29
CA ILE A 124 28.44 6.49 10.77
C ILE A 124 27.33 6.60 11.85
N LYS A 125 27.28 5.62 12.75
CA LYS A 125 26.33 5.64 13.89
C LYS A 125 26.58 6.81 14.85
N VAL A 126 27.83 7.24 15.00
CA VAL A 126 28.25 8.35 15.87
C VAL A 126 28.08 9.69 15.16
N SER A 127 28.30 9.75 13.84
CA SER A 127 28.13 10.99 13.07
C SER A 127 26.66 11.35 12.85
N LEU A 128 25.76 10.37 12.75
CA LEU A 128 24.31 10.60 12.61
C LEU A 128 23.63 10.76 13.98
N ARG A 129 23.59 11.99 14.50
CA ARG A 129 22.78 12.34 15.69
C ARG A 129 21.29 12.24 15.36
N ARG A 130 20.71 11.07 15.59
CA ARG A 130 19.30 10.73 15.32
C ARG A 130 18.53 10.44 16.61
N PRO A 131 17.24 10.81 16.71
CA PRO A 131 16.39 10.37 17.82
C PRO A 131 16.10 8.86 17.74
N PRO A 132 15.61 8.22 18.82
CA PRO A 132 14.95 6.91 18.72
C PRO A 132 13.79 6.96 17.71
N CYS A 133 13.43 5.81 17.16
CA CYS A 133 12.29 5.74 16.24
C CYS A 133 10.98 5.73 17.04
N GLU A 134 10.18 6.80 16.90
CA GLU A 134 8.96 7.04 17.68
C GLU A 134 7.85 7.59 16.79
N SER A 135 6.59 7.44 17.22
CA SER A 135 5.44 8.04 16.52
C SER A 135 5.50 9.56 16.57
N GLY A 136 5.16 10.22 15.47
CA GLY A 136 5.14 11.69 15.40
C GLY A 136 6.48 12.36 15.07
N ILE A 137 7.51 11.60 14.65
CA ILE A 137 8.74 12.20 14.10
C ILE A 137 8.38 13.11 12.91
N PRO A 138 8.82 14.38 12.90
CA PRO A 138 8.57 15.29 11.79
C PRO A 138 9.11 14.77 10.46
N THR A 139 8.50 15.20 9.35
CA THR A 139 9.02 14.84 8.02
C THR A 139 10.45 15.41 7.85
N PRO A 140 11.43 14.60 7.43
CA PRO A 140 12.80 15.06 7.23
C PRO A 140 12.87 16.20 6.21
N SER A 141 13.71 17.20 6.48
CA SER A 141 14.05 18.24 5.50
C SER A 141 15.05 17.77 4.45
N ALA A 142 15.82 16.71 4.76
CA ALA A 142 16.77 16.11 3.85
C ALA A 142 16.05 15.42 2.67
N PRO A 143 16.65 15.43 1.46
CA PRO A 143 16.05 14.82 0.28
C PRO A 143 16.07 13.27 0.33
N THR A 144 16.83 12.67 1.25
CA THR A 144 16.91 11.21 1.44
C THR A 144 16.75 10.82 2.91
N THR A 145 16.22 9.63 3.13
CA THR A 145 15.85 9.07 4.43
C THR A 145 16.77 7.95 4.92
N GLY A 146 17.79 7.61 4.14
CA GLY A 146 18.79 6.61 4.49
C GLY A 146 19.67 6.17 3.33
N PHE A 147 20.44 5.12 3.56
CA PHE A 147 21.30 4.49 2.56
C PHE A 147 21.51 3.00 2.87
N TRP A 148 21.91 2.25 1.84
CA TRP A 148 22.30 0.85 1.95
C TRP A 148 23.80 0.69 2.17
N HIS A 149 24.17 -0.20 3.07
CA HIS A 149 25.54 -0.71 3.18
C HIS A 149 25.49 -2.21 3.44
N GLN A 150 26.09 -3.01 2.56
CA GLN A 150 26.12 -4.48 2.68
C GLN A 150 24.74 -5.11 2.95
N ASP A 151 23.72 -4.69 2.18
CA ASP A 151 22.33 -5.15 2.31
C ASP A 151 21.69 -4.86 3.69
N VAL A 152 22.19 -3.85 4.39
CA VAL A 152 21.61 -3.29 5.63
C VAL A 152 21.21 -1.84 5.39
N TRP A 153 19.97 -1.49 5.76
CA TRP A 153 19.45 -0.13 5.63
C TRP A 153 19.79 0.71 6.87
N THR A 154 20.46 1.85 6.69
CA THR A 154 20.67 2.83 7.76
C THR A 154 19.80 4.05 7.50
N SER A 155 18.81 4.29 8.36
CA SER A 155 17.96 5.48 8.27
C SER A 155 18.72 6.73 8.70
N THR A 156 18.55 7.86 8.02
CA THR A 156 19.03 9.16 8.49
C THR A 156 18.01 9.87 9.40
N VAL A 157 16.80 9.33 9.51
CA VAL A 157 15.65 9.93 10.22
C VAL A 157 15.65 9.58 11.70
N CYS A 158 15.80 8.30 12.02
CA CYS A 158 15.81 7.80 13.40
C CYS A 158 16.81 6.65 13.56
N LYS A 159 17.10 6.27 14.80
CA LYS A 159 17.97 5.13 15.14
C LYS A 159 17.25 3.80 14.88
N ASN A 160 17.13 3.42 13.61
CA ASN A 160 16.56 2.12 13.26
C ASN A 160 17.42 0.97 13.78
N ARG A 161 16.75 -0.08 14.25
CA ARG A 161 17.31 -1.31 14.81
C ARG A 161 17.42 -2.38 13.74
N HIS A 162 18.28 -3.36 14.01
CA HIS A 162 18.43 -4.56 13.20
C HIS A 162 18.24 -5.80 14.07
N PHE A 163 17.70 -6.85 13.47
CA PHE A 163 17.26 -8.04 14.17
C PHE A 163 17.97 -9.26 13.55
N PRO A 164 19.25 -9.49 13.88
CA PRO A 164 20.05 -10.53 13.23
C PRO A 164 19.58 -11.97 13.55
N ARG A 165 18.77 -12.14 14.60
CA ARG A 165 18.32 -13.46 15.07
C ARG A 165 16.83 -13.43 15.40
N ARG A 166 16.15 -14.57 15.24
CA ARG A 166 14.69 -14.69 15.39
C ARG A 166 14.22 -14.32 16.80
N GLU A 167 14.98 -14.65 17.84
CA GLU A 167 14.67 -14.30 19.23
C GLU A 167 14.50 -12.79 19.45
N HIS A 168 15.22 -11.96 18.69
CA HIS A 168 15.06 -10.50 18.79
C HIS A 168 13.71 -10.03 18.23
N TYR A 169 13.18 -10.69 17.19
CA TYR A 169 11.83 -10.41 16.69
C TYR A 169 10.80 -10.76 17.75
N PHE A 170 10.89 -11.95 18.35
CA PHE A 170 9.97 -12.39 19.39
C PHE A 170 10.00 -11.48 20.62
N LYS A 171 11.19 -11.05 21.05
CA LYS A 171 11.33 -10.09 22.16
C LYS A 171 10.66 -8.75 21.86
N CYS A 172 10.69 -8.29 20.61
CA CYS A 172 10.04 -7.04 20.21
C CYS A 172 8.51 -7.16 20.12
N LEU A 173 8.05 -8.33 19.65
CA LEU A 173 6.65 -8.60 19.32
C LEU A 173 5.88 -9.29 20.47
N GLU A 174 6.53 -9.50 21.61
CA GLU A 174 5.94 -10.14 22.77
C GLU A 174 4.67 -9.39 23.22
N ASN A 175 3.61 -10.16 23.47
CA ASN A 175 2.28 -9.68 23.85
C ASN A 175 1.60 -8.75 22.85
N LYS A 176 2.02 -8.71 21.57
CA LYS A 176 1.47 -7.77 20.58
C LYS A 176 0.44 -8.38 19.63
N GLU A 177 -0.48 -7.54 19.18
CA GLU A 177 -1.36 -7.81 18.05
C GLU A 177 -1.06 -6.81 16.93
N LEU A 178 -0.60 -7.31 15.78
CA LEU A 178 -0.32 -6.51 14.60
C LEU A 178 -1.41 -6.78 13.57
N TYR A 179 -2.11 -5.71 13.16
CA TYR A 179 -3.13 -5.76 12.12
C TYR A 179 -2.66 -5.02 10.86
N PHE A 180 -2.25 -5.80 9.87
CA PHE A 180 -1.94 -5.32 8.53
C PHE A 180 -3.23 -5.15 7.73
N MET A 181 -3.48 -3.94 7.26
CA MET A 181 -4.66 -3.56 6.49
C MET A 181 -4.20 -2.87 5.21
N GLY A 182 -4.73 -3.28 4.05
CA GLY A 182 -4.39 -2.54 2.84
C GLY A 182 -4.22 -3.33 1.57
N ASP A 183 -3.06 -3.21 0.95
CA ASP A 183 -2.73 -3.79 -0.34
C ASP A 183 -1.64 -4.86 -0.25
N SER A 184 -1.27 -5.40 -1.41
CA SER A 184 -0.26 -6.47 -1.50
C SER A 184 1.12 -6.10 -0.93
N THR A 185 1.46 -4.82 -0.82
CA THR A 185 2.75 -4.40 -0.25
C THR A 185 2.76 -4.48 1.27
N GLY A 186 1.63 -4.21 1.94
CA GLY A 186 1.47 -4.52 3.36
C GLY A 186 1.40 -6.02 3.63
N ARG A 187 0.77 -6.78 2.71
CA ARG A 187 0.74 -8.25 2.79
C ARG A 187 2.14 -8.85 2.80
N GLN A 188 3.09 -8.30 2.04
CA GLN A 188 4.48 -8.79 2.06
C GLN A 188 5.12 -8.71 3.46
N LEU A 189 4.83 -7.66 4.23
CA LEU A 189 5.37 -7.53 5.60
C LEU A 189 4.73 -8.56 6.54
N TYR A 190 3.42 -8.73 6.44
CA TYR A 190 2.68 -9.77 7.16
C TYR A 190 3.23 -11.18 6.85
N GLU A 191 3.35 -11.50 5.57
CA GLU A 191 3.83 -12.81 5.11
C GLU A 191 5.30 -13.05 5.48
N PHE A 192 6.12 -12.01 5.51
CA PHE A 192 7.49 -12.14 6.02
C PHE A 192 7.48 -12.58 7.49
N LEU A 193 6.68 -11.93 8.33
CA LEU A 193 6.56 -12.32 9.74
C LEU A 193 6.01 -13.74 9.89
N VAL A 194 4.94 -14.09 9.17
CA VAL A 194 4.31 -15.43 9.25
C VAL A 194 5.25 -16.53 8.76
N PHE A 195 5.79 -16.41 7.54
CA PHE A 195 6.55 -17.50 6.93
C PHE A 195 8.02 -17.51 7.37
N SER A 196 8.66 -16.36 7.55
CA SER A 196 10.10 -16.29 7.81
C SER A 196 10.46 -16.24 9.29
N ILE A 197 9.60 -15.63 10.12
CA ILE A 197 9.84 -15.48 11.57
C ILE A 197 9.09 -16.55 12.36
N LEU A 198 7.78 -16.67 12.17
CA LEU A 198 6.97 -17.68 12.87
C LEU A 198 7.15 -19.10 12.30
N ASN A 199 7.63 -19.21 11.07
CA ASN A 199 7.79 -20.48 10.35
C ASN A 199 6.50 -21.31 10.35
N THR A 200 5.37 -20.66 10.09
CA THR A 200 4.03 -21.27 10.08
C THR A 200 3.21 -20.74 8.90
N THR A 201 1.97 -21.19 8.79
CA THR A 201 0.98 -20.64 7.84
C THR A 201 -0.07 -19.81 8.57
N PHE A 202 -0.83 -19.04 7.81
CA PHE A 202 -2.02 -18.38 8.32
C PHE A 202 -3.25 -19.28 8.20
N SER A 203 -4.24 -19.05 9.06
CA SER A 203 -5.59 -19.60 8.95
C SER A 203 -6.55 -18.59 8.34
N ALA A 204 -7.59 -19.11 7.70
CA ALA A 204 -8.76 -18.37 7.23
C ALA A 204 -10.01 -19.12 7.68
N VAL A 205 -11.04 -18.39 8.10
CA VAL A 205 -12.29 -18.97 8.65
C VAL A 205 -13.20 -19.56 7.56
N ASP A 206 -13.06 -19.09 6.33
CA ASP A 206 -13.83 -19.52 5.17
C ASP A 206 -12.85 -19.99 4.08
N PRO A 207 -12.98 -21.21 3.53
CA PRO A 207 -12.11 -21.72 2.47
C PRO A 207 -12.08 -20.89 1.18
N SER A 208 -13.11 -20.06 0.93
CA SER A 208 -13.18 -19.16 -0.22
C SER A 208 -12.30 -17.90 -0.05
N ILE A 209 -11.79 -17.64 1.15
CA ILE A 209 -10.86 -16.53 1.41
C ILE A 209 -9.55 -16.79 0.68
N THR A 210 -9.26 -15.92 -0.28
CA THR A 210 -8.01 -16.02 -1.03
C THR A 210 -6.83 -15.46 -0.23
N ARG A 211 -5.62 -15.95 -0.54
CA ARG A 211 -4.35 -15.37 -0.04
C ARG A 211 -4.22 -13.87 -0.36
N ARG A 212 -4.94 -13.33 -1.35
CA ARG A 212 -4.86 -11.91 -1.72
C ARG A 212 -5.80 -11.02 -0.89
N ALA A 213 -6.90 -11.59 -0.37
CA ALA A 213 -7.96 -10.84 0.29
C ALA A 213 -7.83 -10.81 1.82
N GLY A 214 -7.56 -11.95 2.44
CA GLY A 214 -7.84 -12.12 3.87
C GLY A 214 -9.36 -12.14 4.15
N PRO A 215 -9.76 -12.16 5.43
CA PRO A 215 -8.91 -12.01 6.61
C PRO A 215 -8.02 -13.24 6.87
N HIS A 216 -6.74 -13.00 7.16
CA HIS A 216 -5.78 -14.02 7.57
C HIS A 216 -5.37 -13.83 9.02
N TYR A 217 -5.15 -14.94 9.71
CA TYR A 217 -4.77 -14.96 11.12
C TYR A 217 -3.58 -15.89 11.34
N ALA A 218 -2.60 -15.45 12.13
CA ALA A 218 -1.52 -16.30 12.62
C ALA A 218 -1.24 -15.97 14.09
N VAL A 219 -1.10 -17.02 14.92
CA VAL A 219 -0.90 -16.88 16.36
C VAL A 219 0.36 -17.63 16.77
N HIS A 220 1.24 -16.96 17.51
CA HIS A 220 2.39 -17.55 18.15
C HIS A 220 2.22 -17.54 19.67
N LYS A 221 1.75 -18.68 20.19
CA LYS A 221 1.37 -18.83 21.62
C LYS A 221 2.49 -18.48 22.59
N ALA A 222 3.71 -18.91 22.31
CA ALA A 222 4.84 -18.73 23.23
C ALA A 222 5.22 -17.26 23.46
N SER A 223 4.92 -16.36 22.51
CA SER A 223 5.14 -14.91 22.66
C SER A 223 3.83 -14.13 22.80
N ASN A 224 2.68 -14.82 22.92
CA ASN A 224 1.35 -14.22 22.89
C ASN A 224 1.18 -13.19 21.74
N LEU A 225 1.67 -13.56 20.54
CA LEU A 225 1.68 -12.70 19.37
C LEU A 225 0.56 -13.09 18.42
N THR A 226 -0.21 -12.10 17.96
CA THR A 226 -1.22 -12.27 16.92
C THR A 226 -0.90 -11.39 15.71
N LEU A 227 -0.88 -12.00 14.52
CA LEU A 227 -0.71 -11.31 13.25
C LEU A 227 -2.00 -11.44 12.43
N ARG A 228 -2.50 -10.33 11.92
CA ARG A 228 -3.72 -10.27 11.11
C ARG A 228 -3.42 -9.57 9.80
N PHE A 229 -3.99 -10.06 8.70
CA PHE A 229 -3.98 -9.34 7.43
C PHE A 229 -5.38 -9.25 6.84
N ARG A 230 -5.72 -8.10 6.27
CA ARG A 230 -6.86 -7.97 5.36
C ARG A 230 -6.59 -6.96 4.26
N VAL A 231 -7.25 -7.16 3.14
CA VAL A 231 -7.25 -6.20 2.03
C VAL A 231 -8.23 -5.04 2.31
N HIS A 232 -7.99 -3.88 1.71
CA HIS A 232 -8.91 -2.75 1.73
C HIS A 232 -10.10 -2.92 0.76
N GLY A 233 -11.18 -2.16 0.95
CA GLY A 233 -12.32 -2.14 0.03
C GLY A 233 -12.05 -1.48 -1.34
N PRO A 234 -13.02 -1.46 -2.27
CA PRO A 234 -12.81 -0.94 -3.61
C PRO A 234 -12.37 0.55 -3.62
N PRO A 235 -11.61 1.01 -4.63
CA PRO A 235 -11.17 0.26 -5.80
C PRO A 235 -10.03 -0.71 -5.48
N LEU A 236 -10.18 -1.98 -5.88
CA LEU A 236 -9.24 -3.04 -5.53
C LEU A 236 -8.71 -3.75 -6.77
N ARG A 237 -7.42 -3.57 -7.07
CA ARG A 237 -6.78 -4.10 -8.29
C ARG A 237 -6.23 -5.51 -8.13
N THR A 238 -7.12 -6.45 -7.80
CA THR A 238 -6.80 -7.86 -7.63
C THR A 238 -7.81 -8.73 -8.38
N GLY A 239 -7.44 -9.99 -8.61
CA GLY A 239 -8.36 -10.99 -9.18
C GLY A 239 -9.50 -11.31 -8.21
N GLY A 240 -10.61 -11.80 -8.76
CA GLY A 240 -11.92 -11.98 -8.13
C GLY A 240 -11.90 -12.26 -6.62
N ILE A 241 -12.55 -11.39 -5.86
CA ILE A 241 -12.76 -11.54 -4.41
C ILE A 241 -14.25 -11.55 -4.13
N ASN A 242 -14.69 -12.50 -3.32
CA ASN A 242 -16.06 -12.50 -2.81
C ASN A 242 -16.31 -11.22 -1.99
N VAL A 243 -17.36 -10.47 -2.35
CA VAL A 243 -17.65 -9.18 -1.72
C VAL A 243 -17.93 -9.30 -0.22
N THR A 244 -18.34 -10.47 0.28
CA THR A 244 -18.54 -10.73 1.71
C THR A 244 -17.25 -10.68 2.52
N HIS A 245 -16.08 -10.84 1.87
CA HIS A 245 -14.77 -10.77 2.51
C HIS A 245 -14.12 -9.37 2.40
N ILE A 246 -14.80 -8.43 1.73
CA ILE A 246 -14.33 -7.06 1.54
C ILE A 246 -14.94 -6.16 2.61
N ASN A 247 -14.10 -5.49 3.41
CA ASN A 247 -14.56 -4.46 4.36
C ASN A 247 -13.80 -3.16 4.13
N TYR A 248 -14.36 -2.08 4.65
CA TYR A 248 -13.73 -0.77 4.61
C TYR A 248 -12.82 -0.57 5.81
N LEU A 249 -11.63 -0.02 5.56
CA LEU A 249 -10.63 0.14 6.61
C LEU A 249 -11.10 1.05 7.75
N ALA A 250 -11.95 2.04 7.47
CA ALA A 250 -12.47 2.92 8.51
C ALA A 250 -13.39 2.18 9.50
N ASP A 251 -14.26 1.29 9.02
CA ASP A 251 -15.11 0.43 9.86
C ASP A 251 -14.26 -0.54 10.70
N GLU A 252 -13.24 -1.12 10.08
CA GLU A 252 -12.31 -2.03 10.76
C GLU A 252 -11.56 -1.30 11.88
N ILE A 253 -11.02 -0.11 11.60
CA ILE A 253 -10.34 0.71 12.62
C ILE A 253 -11.30 1.13 13.73
N SER A 254 -12.57 1.39 13.41
CA SER A 254 -13.58 1.78 14.39
C SER A 254 -13.94 0.64 15.35
N SER A 255 -13.86 -0.61 14.88
CA SER A 255 -14.25 -1.81 15.64
C SER A 255 -13.11 -2.47 16.44
N VAL A 256 -11.83 -2.15 16.17
CA VAL A 256 -10.74 -2.77 16.93
C VAL A 256 -10.67 -2.31 18.39
N ARG A 257 -10.11 -3.18 19.24
CA ARG A 257 -9.91 -2.91 20.68
C ARG A 257 -8.93 -1.78 20.98
N GLY A 258 -7.90 -1.60 20.14
CA GLY A 258 -6.77 -0.70 20.38
C GLY A 258 -5.98 -0.99 21.66
N GLY A 259 -5.08 -0.07 22.02
CA GLY A 259 -4.30 -0.09 23.26
C GLY A 259 -2.78 -0.28 23.05
N PRO A 260 -2.00 -0.35 24.15
CA PRO A 260 -0.53 -0.33 24.11
C PRO A 260 0.11 -1.51 23.37
N ASP A 261 -0.62 -2.60 23.25
CA ASP A 261 -0.17 -3.83 22.57
C ASP A 261 -0.73 -3.97 21.15
N TYR A 262 -1.46 -2.96 20.67
CA TYR A 262 -2.14 -3.01 19.38
C TYR A 262 -1.41 -2.12 18.37
N VAL A 263 -1.05 -2.71 17.23
CA VAL A 263 -0.39 -2.01 16.14
C VAL A 263 -1.24 -2.16 14.88
N ILE A 264 -1.68 -1.04 14.30
CA ILE A 264 -2.37 -1.01 13.01
C ILE A 264 -1.37 -0.55 11.94
N ILE A 265 -1.20 -1.35 10.90
CA ILE A 265 -0.32 -1.05 9.77
C ILE A 265 -1.18 -0.89 8.52
N ILE A 266 -1.26 0.32 7.99
CA ILE A 266 -2.08 0.68 6.84
C ILE A 266 -1.19 0.86 5.61
N THR A 267 -1.55 0.17 4.53
CA THR A 267 -0.86 0.24 3.23
C THR A 267 -1.87 0.44 2.11
N MET A 268 -1.92 1.62 1.51
CA MET A 268 -2.99 1.90 0.55
C MET A 268 -2.47 2.88 -0.48
N TRP A 269 -1.93 2.37 -1.57
CA TRP A 269 -1.46 3.20 -2.68
C TRP A 269 -1.54 2.45 -4.01
N ALA A 270 -1.15 1.16 -4.03
CA ALA A 270 -0.98 0.41 -5.27
C ALA A 270 -2.27 0.36 -6.10
N HIS A 271 -3.40 0.23 -5.42
CA HIS A 271 -4.71 0.13 -6.06
C HIS A 271 -5.31 1.48 -6.47
N PHE A 272 -4.84 2.57 -5.87
CA PHE A 272 -5.35 3.93 -6.10
C PHE A 272 -4.61 4.66 -7.22
N THR A 273 -3.42 4.19 -7.63
CA THR A 273 -2.60 4.83 -8.69
C THR A 273 -3.27 4.90 -10.07
N SER A 274 -4.36 4.17 -10.28
CA SER A 274 -5.18 4.25 -11.50
C SER A 274 -6.27 5.32 -11.45
N PHE A 275 -6.42 6.03 -10.33
CA PHE A 275 -7.45 7.04 -10.10
C PHE A 275 -6.84 8.41 -9.81
N HIS A 276 -7.63 9.46 -10.02
CA HIS A 276 -7.27 10.79 -9.54
C HIS A 276 -7.12 10.77 -8.01
N TYR A 277 -6.22 11.58 -7.48
CA TYR A 277 -5.90 11.60 -6.05
C TYR A 277 -7.07 12.03 -5.16
N ASP A 278 -8.14 12.61 -5.71
CA ASP A 278 -9.34 12.95 -4.94
C ASP A 278 -9.99 11.71 -4.33
N ILE A 279 -10.03 10.58 -5.05
CA ILE A 279 -10.56 9.31 -4.53
C ILE A 279 -9.72 8.82 -3.35
N TYR A 280 -8.40 9.00 -3.46
CA TYR A 280 -7.48 8.67 -2.38
C TYR A 280 -7.66 9.59 -1.16
N ILE A 281 -7.81 10.90 -1.39
CA ILE A 281 -8.07 11.91 -0.35
C ILE A 281 -9.39 11.61 0.37
N GLN A 282 -10.46 11.33 -0.39
CA GLN A 282 -11.78 10.98 0.16
C GLN A 282 -11.67 9.75 1.06
N ARG A 283 -10.99 8.69 0.59
CA ARG A 283 -10.76 7.49 1.40
C ARG A 283 -10.00 7.78 2.69
N LEU A 284 -8.93 8.58 2.59
CA LEU A 284 -8.12 8.93 3.75
C LEU A 284 -8.88 9.81 4.77
N ARG A 285 -9.89 10.60 4.36
CA ARG A 285 -10.74 11.37 5.30
C ARG A 285 -11.55 10.45 6.21
N GLY A 286 -12.17 9.41 5.66
CA GLY A 286 -12.88 8.39 6.46
C GLY A 286 -11.94 7.67 7.43
N ILE A 287 -10.79 7.21 6.92
CA ILE A 287 -9.74 6.55 7.73
C ILE A 287 -9.20 7.48 8.83
N ARG A 288 -8.96 8.77 8.52
CA ARG A 288 -8.51 9.76 9.50
C ARG A 288 -9.51 9.90 10.63
N THR A 289 -10.80 9.99 10.31
CA THR A 289 -11.87 10.08 11.31
C THR A 289 -11.88 8.86 12.24
N ALA A 290 -11.81 7.66 11.67
CA ALA A 290 -11.73 6.42 12.45
C ALA A 290 -10.49 6.36 13.35
N ILE A 291 -9.31 6.78 12.84
CA ILE A 291 -8.07 6.83 13.62
C ILE A 291 -8.16 7.83 14.77
N LEU A 292 -8.70 9.03 14.54
CA LEU A 292 -8.87 10.04 15.59
C LEU A 292 -9.78 9.52 16.70
N ASN A 293 -10.90 8.89 16.34
CA ASN A 293 -11.82 8.29 17.30
C ASN A 293 -11.18 7.13 18.07
N LEU A 294 -10.36 6.31 17.41
CA LEU A 294 -9.62 5.24 18.07
C LEU A 294 -8.58 5.79 19.05
N LEU A 295 -7.75 6.74 18.62
CA LEU A 295 -6.71 7.33 19.47
C LEU A 295 -7.29 8.13 20.64
N TYR A 296 -8.47 8.73 20.48
CA TYR A 296 -9.20 9.35 21.59
C TYR A 296 -9.57 8.32 22.67
N ARG A 297 -10.05 7.13 22.27
CA ARG A 297 -10.43 6.05 23.20
C ARG A 297 -9.23 5.23 23.71
N LYS A 298 -8.18 5.12 22.91
CA LYS A 298 -7.05 4.20 23.07
C LYS A 298 -5.75 4.88 22.61
N PRO A 299 -5.26 5.88 23.37
CA PRO A 299 -4.16 6.77 22.96
C PRO A 299 -2.81 6.07 22.75
N ASP A 300 -2.63 4.88 23.34
CA ASP A 300 -1.40 4.09 23.24
C ASP A 300 -1.40 3.12 22.05
N THR A 301 -2.44 3.14 21.20
CA THR A 301 -2.44 2.36 19.95
C THR A 301 -1.39 2.89 18.98
N ILE A 302 -0.53 2.03 18.45
CA ILE A 302 0.44 2.42 17.42
C ILE A 302 -0.23 2.35 16.05
N ILE A 303 -0.26 3.47 15.34
CA ILE A 303 -0.79 3.57 13.98
C ILE A 303 0.35 3.85 13.01
N VAL A 304 0.53 2.99 12.01
CA VAL A 304 1.59 3.08 11.02
C VAL A 304 1.00 3.19 9.62
N PHE A 305 1.39 4.20 8.87
CA PHE A 305 1.19 4.25 7.41
C PHE A 305 2.49 3.94 6.70
N LYS A 306 2.51 2.85 5.92
CA LYS A 306 3.62 2.55 5.01
C LYS A 306 3.46 3.39 3.75
N THR A 307 4.53 4.07 3.35
CA THR A 307 4.56 4.77 2.06
C THR A 307 4.61 3.78 0.89
N ALA A 308 4.37 4.29 -0.32
CA ALA A 308 4.52 3.50 -1.52
C ALA A 308 5.94 2.95 -1.68
N SER A 309 6.05 1.70 -2.13
CA SER A 309 7.29 1.15 -2.68
C SER A 309 7.47 1.68 -4.10
N THR A 310 8.72 1.88 -4.52
CA THR A 310 9.06 2.32 -5.89
C THR A 310 8.95 1.18 -6.89
N ARG A 311 8.86 1.53 -8.17
CA ARG A 311 8.93 0.55 -9.25
C ARG A 311 9.35 1.15 -10.58
N THR A 312 9.92 0.31 -11.43
CA THR A 312 10.09 0.57 -12.86
C THR A 312 8.97 -0.10 -13.69
N GLY A 313 8.79 0.37 -14.93
CA GLY A 313 8.16 -0.43 -15.98
C GLY A 313 6.66 -0.32 -16.24
N VAL A 314 5.82 0.40 -15.47
CA VAL A 314 4.36 0.47 -15.75
C VAL A 314 3.72 1.86 -15.52
N PRO A 315 3.99 2.87 -16.37
CA PRO A 315 3.49 4.24 -16.17
C PRO A 315 1.98 4.36 -16.17
N ARG A 316 1.32 3.56 -17.01
CA ARG A 316 -0.13 3.66 -17.24
C ARG A 316 -0.93 3.28 -16.00
N LEU A 317 -0.46 2.28 -15.26
CA LEU A 317 -1.19 1.71 -14.13
C LEU A 317 -0.54 1.97 -12.77
N SER A 318 0.75 2.29 -12.70
CA SER A 318 1.48 2.42 -11.44
C SER A 318 2.77 3.22 -11.65
N SER A 319 2.65 4.55 -11.61
CA SER A 319 3.79 5.47 -11.75
C SER A 319 4.28 5.97 -10.40
N ASP A 320 5.60 5.96 -10.21
CA ASP A 320 6.25 6.55 -9.04
C ASP A 320 5.90 8.04 -8.86
N PHE A 321 5.62 8.78 -9.93
CA PHE A 321 5.14 10.16 -9.78
C PHE A 321 3.84 10.21 -8.97
N PHE A 322 2.84 9.41 -9.33
CA PHE A 322 1.56 9.36 -8.61
C PHE A 322 1.71 8.82 -7.19
N SER A 323 2.49 7.74 -7.04
CA SER A 323 2.81 7.17 -5.73
C SER A 323 3.49 8.19 -4.80
N SER A 324 4.40 9.02 -5.33
CA SER A 324 5.06 10.09 -4.57
C SER A 324 4.08 11.19 -4.14
N GLN A 325 3.07 11.52 -4.95
CA GLN A 325 2.02 12.47 -4.54
C GLN A 325 1.16 11.88 -3.42
N MET A 326 0.82 10.59 -3.50
CA MET A 326 0.08 9.91 -2.43
C MET A 326 0.85 9.94 -1.10
N ASN A 327 2.16 9.73 -1.12
CA ASN A 327 3.00 9.86 0.07
C ASN A 327 2.92 11.27 0.67
N LYS A 328 2.93 12.33 -0.16
CA LYS A 328 2.74 13.72 0.31
C LYS A 328 1.35 13.93 0.89
N ILE A 329 0.32 13.36 0.26
CA ILE A 329 -1.06 13.43 0.73
C ILE A 329 -1.20 12.78 2.11
N ILE A 330 -0.65 11.59 2.35
CA ILE A 330 -0.68 10.95 3.68
C ILE A 330 -0.04 11.89 4.73
N ARG A 331 1.15 12.42 4.45
CA ARG A 331 1.86 13.33 5.38
C ARG A 331 1.04 14.57 5.71
N LYS A 332 0.42 15.20 4.71
CA LYS A 332 -0.43 16.38 4.92
C LYS A 332 -1.73 16.03 5.63
N MET A 333 -2.38 14.94 5.21
CA MET A 333 -3.64 14.46 5.78
C MET A 333 -3.50 14.14 7.26
N PHE A 334 -2.36 13.60 7.68
CA PHE A 334 -2.10 13.20 9.06
C PHE A 334 -1.14 14.13 9.81
N ALA A 335 -0.93 15.34 9.30
CA ALA A 335 -0.23 16.38 10.04
C ALA A 335 -0.90 16.56 11.41
N ASN A 336 -0.09 16.67 12.46
CA ASN A 336 -0.51 16.84 13.85
C ASN A 336 -1.34 15.68 14.44
N VAL A 337 -1.26 14.47 13.87
CA VAL A 337 -1.79 13.25 14.49
C VAL A 337 -0.62 12.36 14.88
N LYS A 338 -0.69 11.76 16.08
CA LYS A 338 0.33 10.85 16.61
C LYS A 338 0.30 9.51 15.86
N ILE A 339 0.81 9.52 14.62
CA ILE A 339 1.00 8.34 13.79
C ILE A 339 2.48 8.20 13.38
N THR A 340 2.83 7.02 12.90
CA THR A 340 4.13 6.73 12.30
C THR A 340 4.00 6.68 10.78
N ILE A 341 4.82 7.43 10.07
CA ILE A 341 5.03 7.24 8.63
C ILE A 341 6.22 6.31 8.46
N LEU A 342 5.95 5.05 8.11
CA LEU A 342 6.98 4.10 7.72
C LEU A 342 7.41 4.42 6.28
N ASP A 343 8.36 5.34 6.16
CA ASP A 343 8.87 5.79 4.87
C ASP A 343 9.87 4.78 4.30
N VAL A 344 9.42 4.05 3.29
CA VAL A 344 10.21 3.02 2.60
C VAL A 344 10.67 3.48 1.21
N TRP A 345 10.42 4.74 0.82
CA TRP A 345 10.65 5.19 -0.55
C TRP A 345 12.11 5.02 -0.99
N ASP A 346 13.04 5.63 -0.26
CA ASP A 346 14.47 5.52 -0.59
C ASP A 346 15.00 4.11 -0.33
N LEU A 347 14.41 3.41 0.65
CA LEU A 347 14.75 2.03 0.99
C LEU A 347 14.51 1.12 -0.23
N THR A 348 13.36 1.22 -0.88
CA THR A 348 13.06 0.41 -2.08
C THR A 348 13.76 0.91 -3.33
N LEU A 349 13.95 2.23 -3.46
CA LEU A 349 14.51 2.85 -4.67
C LEU A 349 16.00 2.57 -4.88
N SER A 350 16.76 2.53 -3.78
CA SER A 350 18.23 2.63 -3.81
C SER A 350 18.97 1.30 -3.59
N HIS A 351 18.24 0.19 -3.46
CA HIS A 351 18.88 -1.13 -3.36
C HIS A 351 19.39 -1.58 -4.74
N LYS A 352 20.48 -2.37 -4.77
CA LYS A 352 21.02 -2.99 -6.00
C LYS A 352 20.09 -3.99 -6.71
N ASN A 353 18.95 -4.32 -6.11
CA ASN A 353 18.01 -5.28 -6.67
C ASN A 353 17.07 -4.55 -7.62
N GLU A 354 16.31 -5.31 -8.41
CA GLU A 354 15.30 -4.75 -9.30
C GLU A 354 14.30 -3.87 -8.54
N ASP A 355 13.99 -2.73 -9.15
CA ASP A 355 13.01 -1.78 -8.66
C ASP A 355 11.62 -2.19 -9.13
N ILE A 356 10.96 -2.98 -8.29
CA ILE A 356 9.66 -3.61 -8.55
C ILE A 356 8.73 -3.40 -7.36
N ILE A 357 7.42 -3.35 -7.64
CA ILE A 357 6.35 -3.09 -6.65
C ILE A 357 6.34 -4.10 -5.49
N HIS A 358 6.84 -5.31 -5.73
CA HIS A 358 6.99 -6.38 -4.74
C HIS A 358 8.48 -6.65 -4.55
N PRO A 359 9.19 -5.88 -3.70
CA PRO A 359 10.63 -6.00 -3.53
C PRO A 359 11.04 -7.41 -3.08
N LYS A 360 12.30 -7.77 -3.36
CA LYS A 360 12.89 -9.04 -2.90
C LYS A 360 12.92 -9.11 -1.37
N GLN A 361 12.94 -10.32 -0.83
CA GLN A 361 12.85 -10.58 0.61
C GLN A 361 13.88 -9.83 1.47
N VAL A 362 15.08 -9.55 0.94
CA VAL A 362 16.11 -8.77 1.65
C VAL A 362 15.66 -7.32 1.93
N ILE A 363 14.93 -6.72 0.99
CA ILE A 363 14.35 -5.38 1.12
C ILE A 363 13.16 -5.44 2.10
N VAL A 364 12.26 -6.41 1.91
CA VAL A 364 11.11 -6.64 2.81
C VAL A 364 11.56 -6.84 4.26
N ARG A 365 12.66 -7.59 4.49
CA ARG A 365 13.26 -7.73 5.83
C ARG A 365 13.61 -6.38 6.42
N GLN A 366 14.29 -5.49 5.68
CA GLN A 366 14.65 -4.16 6.19
C GLN A 366 13.43 -3.24 6.39
N GLU A 367 12.38 -3.37 5.58
CA GLU A 367 11.09 -2.69 5.83
C GLU A 367 10.47 -3.16 7.16
N VAL A 368 10.49 -4.46 7.45
CA VAL A 368 10.02 -5.03 8.73
C VAL A 368 10.91 -4.58 9.89
N GLU A 369 12.23 -4.62 9.77
CA GLU A 369 13.12 -4.16 10.84
C GLU A 369 12.93 -2.66 11.14
N LEU A 370 12.71 -1.84 10.12
CA LEU A 370 12.36 -0.43 10.29
C LEU A 370 11.00 -0.28 11.00
N LEU A 371 9.98 -1.05 10.62
CA LEU A 371 8.69 -1.09 11.33
C LEU A 371 8.87 -1.46 12.81
N LEU A 372 9.61 -2.53 13.10
CA LEU A 372 9.86 -2.99 14.47
C LEU A 372 10.63 -1.95 15.29
N SER A 373 11.47 -1.13 14.65
CA SER A 373 12.17 -0.04 15.32
C SER A 373 11.23 1.00 15.93
N TYR A 374 10.05 1.21 15.33
CA TYR A 374 9.00 2.08 15.87
C TYR A 374 8.10 1.38 16.91
N ILE A 375 7.98 0.05 16.82
CA ILE A 375 7.15 -0.74 17.75
C ILE A 375 7.88 -0.99 19.08
N CYS A 376 9.20 -1.21 19.01
CA CYS A 376 10.08 -1.40 20.15
C CYS A 376 11.35 -0.54 19.98
N PRO A 377 11.31 0.75 20.33
CA PRO A 377 12.50 1.60 20.26
C PRO A 377 13.61 1.10 21.20
N SER A 378 14.86 1.50 20.92
CA SER A 378 16.07 1.15 21.69
C SER A 378 16.42 2.20 22.73
#